data_AF-A0A7K0QZU1-F1
#
_entry.id   AF-A0A7K0QZU1-F1
#
_cell.length_a   1.000
_cell.length_b   1.000
_cell.length_c   1.000
_cell.angle_alpha   90.00
_cell.angle_beta   90.00
_cell.angle_gamma   90.00
#
_symmetry.space_group_name_H-M   'P 1'
#
loop_
_entity.id
_entity.type
_entity.pdbx_description
1 polymer ?
#
loop_
_entity_poly.entity_id
_entity_poly.type
_entity_poly.pdbx_seq_one_letter_code
_entity_poly.pdbx_strand_id
1 'polypeptide(L)'
;ALRPGFIWSFGDGSMWATTNTGAPFPNQTITHTYSKPGTYSVVVVTTWNGAFTHNGAVRAISGEIVKTSVATVTVVSAPTRFTK
;
A
#
# COMPACT_ATOMS: atom_id res chain seq x y z
N ALA A 1 20.04 -8.84 3.11
CA ALA A 1 18.72 -8.46 3.67
C ALA A 1 17.88 -7.84 2.57
N LEU A 2 16.59 -8.14 2.54
CA LEU A 2 15.62 -7.52 1.62
C LEU A 2 15.21 -6.14 2.14
N ARG A 3 15.07 -5.19 1.24
CA ARG A 3 14.63 -3.82 1.51
C ARG A 3 13.34 -3.58 0.72
N PRO A 4 12.16 -3.64 1.38
CA PRO A 4 10.90 -3.38 0.72
C PRO A 4 10.67 -1.87 0.52
N GLY A 5 10.11 -1.50 -0.62
CA GLY A 5 9.47 -0.22 -0.91
C GLY A 5 8.01 -0.45 -1.27
N PHE A 6 7.15 0.51 -0.95
CA PHE A 6 5.72 0.46 -1.21
C PHE A 6 5.27 1.76 -1.86
N ILE A 7 4.56 1.67 -2.97
CA ILE A 7 3.90 2.80 -3.63
C ILE A 7 2.40 2.51 -3.62
N TRP A 8 1.66 3.36 -2.91
CA TRP A 8 0.21 3.36 -2.86
C TRP A 8 -0.34 4.33 -3.88
N SER A 9 -1.35 3.90 -4.62
CA SER A 9 -2.23 4.74 -5.42
C SER A 9 -3.65 4.51 -4.92
N PHE A 10 -4.31 5.56 -4.44
CA PHE A 10 -5.63 5.45 -3.82
C PHE A 10 -6.77 5.51 -4.84
N GLY A 11 -6.46 5.69 -6.13
CA GLY A 11 -7.47 5.72 -7.20
C GLY A 11 -8.26 7.02 -7.30
N ASP A 12 -8.02 7.99 -6.41
CA ASP A 12 -8.55 9.36 -6.44
C ASP A 12 -7.57 10.36 -7.07
N GLY A 13 -6.42 9.87 -7.55
CA GLY A 13 -5.29 10.67 -8.03
C GLY A 13 -4.16 10.84 -7.01
N SER A 14 -4.40 10.48 -5.74
CA SER A 14 -3.39 10.54 -4.69
C SER A 14 -2.45 9.35 -4.75
N MET A 15 -1.16 9.61 -4.51
CA MET A 15 -0.11 8.60 -4.45
C MET A 15 0.70 8.78 -3.17
N TRP A 16 1.16 7.69 -2.57
CA TRP A 16 2.00 7.73 -1.39
C TRP A 16 3.05 6.63 -1.39
N ALA A 17 4.32 7.03 -1.29
CA ALA A 17 5.44 6.11 -1.21
C ALA A 17 5.92 5.96 0.24
N THR A 18 6.18 4.73 0.68
CA THR A 18 6.68 4.42 2.01
C THR A 18 7.57 3.18 1.98
N THR A 19 8.53 3.08 2.89
CA THR A 19 9.28 1.84 3.14
C THR A 19 8.73 1.06 4.33
N ASN A 20 7.70 1.61 4.98
CA ASN A 20 7.04 0.97 6.11
C ASN A 20 6.10 -0.13 5.60
N THR A 21 6.14 -1.31 6.21
CA THR A 21 5.29 -2.45 5.87
C THR A 21 3.82 -2.25 6.22
N GLY A 22 3.48 -1.13 6.83
CA GLY A 22 2.18 -0.94 7.45
C GLY A 22 2.11 -1.65 8.81
N ALA A 23 0.96 -1.52 9.45
CA ALA A 23 0.65 -2.22 10.69
C ALA A 23 -0.78 -2.78 10.62
N PRO A 24 -1.06 -3.90 11.29
CA PRO A 24 -2.37 -4.52 11.25
C PRO A 24 -3.43 -3.60 11.87
N PHE A 25 -4.67 -3.74 11.39
CA PHE A 25 -5.82 -3.14 12.04
C PHE A 25 -5.88 -3.57 13.53
N PRO A 26 -6.17 -2.67 14.48
CA PRO A 26 -6.59 -1.27 14.31
C PRO A 26 -5.44 -0.24 14.27
N ASN A 27 -4.20 -0.64 14.55
CA ASN A 27 -3.05 0.26 14.67
C ASN A 27 -2.41 0.55 13.30
N GLN A 28 -3.23 0.84 12.30
CA GLN A 28 -2.79 1.03 10.91
C GLN A 28 -1.94 2.29 10.80
N THR A 29 -0.75 2.17 10.21
CA THR A 29 0.16 3.31 9.95
C THR A 29 -0.06 3.93 8.58
N ILE A 30 -0.88 3.30 7.74
CA ILE A 30 -1.18 3.73 6.37
C ILE A 30 -2.67 4.00 6.28
N THR A 31 -3.04 5.28 6.13
CA THR A 31 -4.43 5.73 6.05
C THR A 31 -4.58 6.77 4.93
N HIS A 32 -5.76 6.80 4.33
CA HIS A 32 -6.12 7.79 3.31
C HIS A 32 -7.59 8.18 3.45
N THR A 33 -7.88 9.46 3.24
CA THR A 33 -9.23 10.02 3.42
C THR A 33 -9.79 10.44 2.07
N TYR A 34 -10.93 9.87 1.69
CA TYR A 34 -11.62 10.21 0.45
C TYR A 34 -12.65 11.33 0.69
N SER A 35 -12.54 12.42 -0.06
CA SER A 35 -13.44 13.57 0.08
C SER A 35 -14.76 13.42 -0.67
N LYS A 36 -14.82 12.57 -1.71
CA LYS A 36 -16.01 12.37 -2.54
C LYS A 36 -16.52 10.94 -2.38
N PRO A 37 -17.85 10.73 -2.35
CA PRO A 37 -18.40 9.39 -2.47
C PRO A 37 -18.10 8.84 -3.87
N GLY A 38 -17.79 7.55 -3.95
CA GLY A 38 -17.36 6.90 -5.18
C GLY A 38 -16.76 5.53 -4.93
N THR A 39 -16.50 4.81 -6.03
CA THR A 39 -15.74 3.56 -6.00
C THR A 39 -14.32 3.86 -6.43
N TYR A 40 -13.36 3.55 -5.56
CA TYR A 40 -11.94 3.81 -5.77
C TYR A 40 -11.18 2.49 -5.88
N SER A 41 -10.30 2.40 -6.88
CA SER A 41 -9.38 1.26 -7.04
C SER A 41 -8.06 1.61 -6.37
N VAL A 42 -7.80 1.02 -5.21
CA VAL A 42 -6.56 1.18 -4.46
C VAL A 42 -5.55 0.17 -4.98
N VAL A 43 -4.41 0.66 -5.45
CA VAL A 43 -3.31 -0.16 -5.93
C VAL A 43 -2.12 0.04 -5.02
N VAL A 44 -1.49 -1.04 -4.58
CA VAL A 44 -0.18 -1.00 -3.94
C VAL A 44 0.81 -1.78 -4.77
N VAL A 45 1.94 -1.14 -5.07
CA VAL A 45 3.10 -1.75 -5.71
C VAL A 45 4.16 -1.91 -4.65
N THR A 46 4.44 -3.15 -4.28
CA THR A 46 5.57 -3.48 -3.41
C THR A 46 6.76 -3.85 -4.27
N THR A 47 7.90 -3.22 -4.00
CA THR A 47 9.16 -3.58 -4.61
C THR A 47 10.14 -4.10 -3.56
N TRP A 48 10.92 -5.12 -3.90
CA TRP A 48 12.01 -5.60 -3.03
C TRP A 48 13.32 -5.60 -3.78
N ASN A 49 14.31 -4.97 -3.15
CA ASN A 49 15.70 -5.01 -3.56
C ASN A 49 16.53 -5.64 -2.44
N GLY A 50 17.56 -6.42 -2.76
CA GLY A 50 18.43 -6.99 -1.74
C GLY A 50 19.28 -8.15 -2.20
N ALA A 51 19.82 -8.87 -1.22
CA ALA A 51 20.58 -10.08 -1.44
C ALA A 51 19.98 -11.23 -0.63
N PHE A 52 19.96 -12.41 -1.23
CA PHE A 52 19.54 -13.67 -0.61
C PHE A 52 20.76 -14.57 -0.40
N THR A 53 20.68 -15.47 0.58
CA THR A 53 21.74 -16.43 0.88
C THR A 53 21.26 -17.83 0.55
N HIS A 54 22.03 -18.57 -0.26
CA HIS A 54 21.80 -19.99 -0.51
C HIS A 54 23.11 -20.74 -0.31
N ASN A 55 23.10 -21.75 0.57
CA ASN A 55 24.29 -22.55 0.93
C ASN A 55 25.51 -21.70 1.33
N GLY A 56 25.30 -20.62 2.08
CA GLY A 56 26.37 -19.72 2.54
C GLY A 56 26.87 -18.73 1.47
N ALA A 57 26.45 -18.85 0.21
CA ALA A 57 26.75 -17.87 -0.83
C ALA A 57 25.70 -16.75 -0.84
N VAL A 58 26.15 -15.51 -0.67
CA VAL A 58 25.31 -14.31 -0.80
C VAL A 58 25.21 -13.94 -2.28
N ARG A 59 23.99 -13.88 -2.81
CA ARG A 59 23.73 -13.43 -4.18
C ARG A 59 22.83 -12.20 -4.15
N ALA A 60 23.23 -11.16 -4.88
CA ALA A 60 22.37 -10.03 -5.13
C ALA A 60 21.20 -10.47 -6.02
N ILE A 61 20.01 -9.96 -5.75
CA ILE A 61 18.89 -10.07 -6.68
C ILE A 61 19.24 -9.14 -7.84
N SER A 62 19.45 -9.71 -9.04
CA SER A 62 19.89 -8.98 -10.23
C SER A 62 18.76 -8.16 -10.90
N GLY A 63 17.86 -7.60 -10.08
CA GLY A 63 16.67 -6.87 -10.50
C GLY A 63 15.81 -6.47 -9.31
N GLU A 64 14.63 -5.91 -9.58
CA GLU A 64 13.65 -5.56 -8.56
C GLU A 64 12.51 -6.59 -8.58
N ILE A 65 12.19 -7.17 -7.43
CA ILE A 65 10.99 -8.00 -7.31
C ILE A 65 9.83 -7.02 -7.19
N VAL A 66 8.89 -7.04 -8.13
CA VAL A 66 7.71 -6.17 -8.11
C VAL A 66 6.46 -7.02 -7.88
N LYS A 67 5.63 -6.63 -6.93
CA LYS A 67 4.31 -7.21 -6.71
C LYS A 67 3.26 -6.11 -6.68
N THR A 68 2.21 -6.28 -7.46
CA THR A 68 1.08 -5.37 -7.49
C THR A 68 -0.12 -6.04 -6.83
N SER A 69 -0.75 -5.35 -5.88
CA SER A 69 -2.01 -5.75 -5.26
C SER A 69 -3.05 -4.66 -5.50
N VAL A 70 -4.28 -5.07 -5.78
CA VAL A 70 -5.41 -4.16 -6.04
C VAL A 70 -6.55 -4.49 -5.10
N ALA A 71 -7.16 -3.45 -4.53
CA ALA A 71 -8.34 -3.55 -3.69
C ALA A 71 -9.36 -2.48 -4.08
N THR A 72 -10.63 -2.82 -4.09
CA THR A 72 -11.71 -1.88 -4.39
C THR A 72 -12.31 -1.36 -3.10
N VAL A 73 -12.38 -0.04 -2.96
CA VAL A 73 -12.96 0.66 -1.81
C VAL A 73 -14.16 1.47 -2.25
N THR A 74 -15.32 1.21 -1.64
CA THR A 74 -16.55 1.98 -1.87
C THR A 74 -16.72 3.00 -0.76
N VAL A 75 -16.64 4.28 -1.10
CA VAL A 75 -16.87 5.39 -0.19
C VAL A 75 -18.29 5.88 -0.40
N VAL A 76 -19.10 5.79 0.64
CA VAL A 76 -20.47 6.31 0.65
C VAL A 76 -20.53 7.55 1.52
N SER A 77 -21.35 8.52 1.14
CA SER A 77 -21.66 9.63 2.02
C SER A 77 -22.39 9.11 3.24
N ALA A 78 -21.89 9.39 4.44
CA ALA A 78 -22.68 9.17 5.63
C ALA A 78 -23.94 10.07 5.55
N PRO A 79 -25.16 9.55 5.76
CA PRO A 79 -26.31 10.41 5.97
C PRO A 79 -26.11 11.09 7.32
N THR A 80 -25.54 12.29 7.32
CA THR A 80 -25.37 13.06 8.54
C THR A 80 -26.74 13.58 8.98
N ARG A 81 -27.49 12.76 9.73
CA ARG A 81 -28.71 13.21 10.40
C ARG A 81 -28.32 13.76 11.77
N PHE A 82 -28.03 15.05 11.83
CA PHE A 82 -27.99 15.78 13.09
C PHE A 82 -29.43 16.06 13.53
N THR A 83 -29.93 15.33 14.53
CA THR A 83 -31.12 15.75 15.29
C THR A 83 -30.68 16.71 16.40
N LYS A 84 -31.32 17.88 16.43
CA LYS A 84 -31.18 18.91 17.46
C LYS A 84 -31.83 18.45 18.76
#